data_AF-A0A6G9FNZ7-F1
#
_entry.id   AF-A0A6G9FNZ7-F1
#
_cell.length_a   1.000
_cell.length_b   1.000
_cell.length_c   1.000
_cell.angle_alpha   90.00
_cell.angle_beta   90.00
_cell.angle_gamma   90.00
#
_symmetry.space_group_name_H-M   'P 1'
#
loop_
_entity.id
_entity.type
_entity.pdbx_description
1 polymer ?
#
loop_
_entity_poly.entity_id
_entity_poly.type
_entity_poly.pdbx_seq_one_letter_code
_entity_poly.pdbx_strand_id
1 'polypeptide(L)'
;MSDDLVAFLRARLDEDEAIARGTARPLNWHQGPGDDDPEWVSDEMVLMWPPEFHTPYEQDKHWRGLTADPAGLAAHIARHDPARVLVEVEAKRRILDEHQEGTLGCAVCAAPEDFDEDSEGNAEWSRAAKWWPCPTLRLLALPYAYHPEYREEWRP
;
A
#
# COMPACT_ATOMS: atom_id res chain seq x y z
N MET A 1 -17.32 16.75 -2.79
CA MET A 1 -17.25 16.20 -1.42
C MET A 1 -16.90 14.72 -1.45
N SER A 2 -17.56 13.92 -2.28
CA SER A 2 -17.29 12.49 -2.41
C SER A 2 -16.16 12.17 -3.40
N ASP A 3 -16.07 12.90 -4.52
CA ASP A 3 -14.90 12.94 -5.41
C ASP A 3 -13.61 13.33 -4.68
N ASP A 4 -13.74 14.12 -3.61
CA ASP A 4 -12.61 14.58 -2.81
C ASP A 4 -11.88 13.41 -2.12
N LEU A 5 -12.59 12.34 -1.72
CA LEU A 5 -11.95 11.16 -1.12
C LEU A 5 -11.17 10.35 -2.16
N VAL A 6 -11.72 10.14 -3.35
CA VAL A 6 -11.01 9.42 -4.42
C VAL A 6 -9.78 10.21 -4.86
N ALA A 7 -9.91 11.52 -5.03
CA ALA A 7 -8.77 12.39 -5.35
C ALA A 7 -7.69 12.33 -4.27
N PHE A 8 -8.09 12.39 -2.99
CA PHE A 8 -7.18 12.24 -1.86
C PHE A 8 -6.45 10.89 -1.88
N LEU A 9 -7.16 9.78 -2.06
CA LEU A 9 -6.57 8.44 -2.11
C LEU A 9 -5.59 8.30 -3.28
N ARG A 10 -5.93 8.81 -4.47
CA ARG A 10 -5.01 8.80 -5.62
C ARG A 10 -3.74 9.59 -5.33
N ALA A 11 -3.87 10.80 -4.75
CA ALA A 11 -2.73 11.63 -4.40
C ALA A 11 -1.79 10.94 -3.39
N ARG A 12 -2.35 10.31 -2.35
CA ARG A 12 -1.55 9.57 -1.35
C ARG A 12 -0.86 8.33 -1.94
N LEU A 13 -1.54 7.61 -2.84
CA LEU A 13 -0.94 6.47 -3.55
C LEU A 13 0.18 6.91 -4.51
N ASP A 14 0.05 8.08 -5.14
CA ASP A 14 1.10 8.65 -5.99
C ASP A 14 2.32 9.06 -5.16
N GLU A 15 2.11 9.62 -3.96
CA GLU A 15 3.19 9.92 -3.01
C GLU A 15 3.91 8.65 -2.54
N ASP A 16 3.16 7.62 -2.13
CA ASP A 16 3.72 6.33 -1.72
C ASP A 16 4.55 5.69 -2.84
N GLU A 17 4.05 5.72 -4.08
CA GLU A 17 4.81 5.26 -5.25
C GLU A 17 6.07 6.10 -5.48
N ALA A 18 5.97 7.43 -5.43
CA ALA A 18 7.10 8.31 -5.67
C ALA A 18 8.21 8.08 -4.64
N ILE A 19 7.86 7.93 -3.36
CA ILE A 19 8.79 7.59 -2.29
C ILE A 19 9.42 6.22 -2.54
N ALA A 20 8.61 5.20 -2.83
CA ALA A 20 9.10 3.85 -3.08
C ALA A 20 10.06 3.79 -4.28
N ARG A 21 9.74 4.47 -5.40
CA ARG A 21 10.64 4.57 -6.56
C ARG A 21 11.90 5.39 -6.29
N GLY A 22 11.79 6.40 -5.42
CA GLY A 22 12.90 7.28 -5.03
C GLY A 22 14.01 6.59 -4.24
N THR A 23 13.78 5.39 -3.70
CA THR A 23 14.76 4.65 -2.88
C THR A 23 15.97 4.08 -3.65
N ALA A 24 16.02 4.19 -4.99
CA ALA A 24 17.10 3.72 -5.88
C ALA A 24 17.42 2.20 -5.82
N ARG A 25 17.93 1.64 -6.92
CA ARG A 25 17.88 0.19 -7.23
C ARG A 25 19.03 -0.65 -6.65
N PRO A 26 18.80 -1.98 -6.49
CA PRO A 26 17.56 -2.72 -6.68
C PRO A 26 16.75 -2.71 -5.40
N LEU A 27 15.44 -2.89 -5.57
CA LEU A 27 14.48 -3.01 -4.49
C LEU A 27 14.46 -4.49 -4.08
N ASN A 28 15.38 -4.85 -3.19
CA ASN A 28 15.49 -6.20 -2.62
C ASN A 28 15.97 -6.11 -1.18
N TRP A 29 15.14 -5.52 -0.33
CA TRP A 29 15.34 -5.44 1.10
C TRP A 29 15.07 -6.82 1.70
N HIS A 30 16.10 -7.42 2.27
CA HIS A 30 16.01 -8.72 2.89
C HIS A 30 16.75 -8.74 4.22
N GLN A 31 16.24 -9.56 5.14
CA GLN A 31 16.99 -9.89 6.33
C GLN A 31 18.11 -10.85 5.93
N GLY A 32 19.30 -10.60 6.41
CA GLY A 32 20.44 -11.47 6.18
C GLY A 32 21.52 -11.22 7.21
N PRO A 33 22.45 -12.17 7.39
CA PRO A 33 23.67 -11.87 8.10
C PRO A 33 24.32 -10.65 7.41
N GLY A 34 24.96 -9.78 8.19
CA GLY A 34 25.88 -8.78 7.63
C GLY A 34 26.94 -9.44 6.72
N ASP A 35 27.80 -8.63 6.11
CA ASP A 35 28.93 -9.16 5.34
C ASP A 35 29.74 -10.18 6.18
N ASP A 36 30.48 -11.09 5.54
CA ASP A 36 31.35 -12.11 6.17
C ASP A 36 32.48 -11.53 7.06
N ASP A 37 32.37 -10.27 7.46
CA ASP A 37 33.17 -9.62 8.49
C ASP A 37 32.84 -10.23 9.88
N PRO A 38 33.79 -10.94 10.50
CA PRO A 38 33.58 -11.58 11.80
C PRO A 38 33.28 -10.60 12.94
N GLU A 39 33.48 -9.29 12.76
CA GLU A 39 33.10 -8.26 13.75
C GLU A 39 31.63 -7.78 13.61
N TRP A 40 30.96 -8.08 12.50
CA TRP A 40 29.64 -7.51 12.14
C TRP A 40 28.55 -8.53 11.77
N VAL A 41 28.73 -9.79 12.15
CA VAL A 41 27.71 -10.84 11.92
C VAL A 41 26.50 -10.62 12.84
N SER A 42 25.42 -10.07 12.31
CA SER A 42 24.13 -9.93 13.00
C SER A 42 22.98 -10.38 12.10
N ASP A 43 22.09 -11.20 12.65
CA ASP A 43 20.82 -11.58 12.00
C ASP A 43 19.81 -10.42 11.99
N GLU A 44 20.08 -9.34 12.73
CA GLU A 44 19.26 -8.12 12.80
C GLU A 44 19.80 -7.03 11.88
N MET A 45 20.08 -7.41 10.63
CA MET A 45 20.48 -6.49 9.57
C MET A 45 19.49 -6.52 8.40
N VAL A 46 19.29 -5.34 7.81
CA VAL A 46 18.54 -5.18 6.56
C VAL A 46 19.53 -4.93 5.45
N LEU A 47 19.63 -5.86 4.50
CA LEU A 47 20.43 -5.73 3.29
C LEU A 47 19.55 -5.17 2.18
N MET A 48 19.99 -4.08 1.55
CA MET A 48 19.24 -3.43 0.47
C MET A 48 19.65 -3.92 -0.93
N TRP A 49 20.79 -4.62 -1.04
CA TRP A 49 21.35 -5.10 -2.30
C TRP A 49 22.00 -6.49 -2.11
N PRO A 50 21.78 -7.49 -3.01
CA PRO A 50 22.44 -8.80 -2.91
C PRO A 50 23.91 -8.77 -3.39
N PRO A 51 24.85 -9.45 -2.69
CA PRO A 51 26.31 -9.29 -2.89
C PRO A 51 26.80 -9.37 -4.35
N GLU A 52 26.14 -10.16 -5.19
CA GLU A 52 26.46 -10.37 -6.61
C GLU A 52 26.40 -9.13 -7.51
N PHE A 53 25.84 -8.00 -7.07
CA PHE A 53 25.98 -6.76 -7.84
C PHE A 53 26.74 -5.61 -7.17
N HIS A 54 27.58 -5.93 -6.20
CA HIS A 54 28.60 -4.98 -5.74
C HIS A 54 29.65 -4.81 -6.83
N THR A 55 29.84 -3.60 -7.35
CA THR A 55 31.00 -3.33 -8.21
C THR A 55 32.29 -3.51 -7.39
N PRO A 56 33.45 -3.80 -8.03
CA PRO A 56 34.72 -3.93 -7.31
C PRO A 56 35.09 -2.69 -6.48
N TYR A 57 34.63 -1.50 -6.86
CA TYR A 57 34.83 -0.25 -6.12
C TYR A 57 33.86 -0.08 -4.92
N GLU A 58 32.73 -0.80 -4.95
CA GLU A 58 31.74 -0.83 -3.86
C GLU A 58 32.05 -1.93 -2.83
N GLN A 59 32.83 -2.96 -3.20
CA GLN A 59 33.33 -3.98 -2.27
C GLN A 59 34.25 -3.39 -1.19
N ASP A 60 34.97 -2.31 -1.49
CA ASP A 60 35.82 -1.58 -0.52
C ASP A 60 35.01 -0.68 0.45
N LYS A 61 33.70 -0.52 0.23
CA LYS A 61 32.78 0.16 1.15
C LYS A 61 31.77 -0.83 1.70
N HIS A 62 32.15 -1.50 2.79
CA HIS A 62 31.39 -2.40 3.67
C HIS A 62 30.03 -1.90 4.22
N TRP A 63 29.33 -0.97 3.56
CA TRP A 63 28.15 -0.31 4.13
C TRP A 63 27.00 -0.21 3.14
N ARG A 64 26.15 -1.24 3.13
CA ARG A 64 24.76 -1.16 2.65
C ARG A 64 23.76 -1.94 3.53
N GLY A 65 24.19 -2.42 4.69
CA GLY A 65 23.31 -2.98 5.71
C GLY A 65 22.99 -1.96 6.80
N LEU A 66 21.73 -1.85 7.20
CA LEU A 66 21.35 -1.11 8.41
C LEU A 66 21.21 -2.12 9.55
N THR A 67 21.97 -1.93 10.63
CA THR A 67 21.70 -2.64 11.88
C THR A 67 20.37 -2.16 12.44
N ALA A 68 19.53 -3.11 12.83
CA ALA A 68 18.16 -2.85 13.24
C ALA A 68 17.95 -3.41 14.67
N ASP A 69 17.97 -2.53 15.66
CA ASP A 69 17.66 -2.84 17.06
C ASP A 69 16.33 -2.15 17.41
N PRO A 70 15.32 -2.84 17.99
CA PRO A 70 15.35 -4.17 18.62
C PRO A 70 15.11 -5.34 17.68
N ALA A 71 15.29 -6.55 18.25
CA ALA A 71 15.04 -7.81 17.57
C ALA A 71 13.69 -7.80 16.83
N GLY A 72 13.72 -8.19 15.55
CA GLY A 72 12.57 -8.15 14.65
C GLY A 72 12.39 -6.85 13.87
N LEU A 73 13.13 -5.78 14.18
CA LEU A 73 13.11 -4.55 13.37
C LEU A 73 13.65 -4.82 11.96
N ALA A 74 14.68 -5.66 11.81
CA ALA A 74 15.20 -6.02 10.49
C ALA A 74 14.13 -6.71 9.63
N ALA A 75 13.45 -7.71 10.22
CA ALA A 75 12.37 -8.43 9.56
C ALA A 75 11.20 -7.51 9.18
N HIS A 76 10.85 -6.54 10.05
CA HIS A 76 9.81 -5.55 9.75
C HIS A 76 10.20 -4.68 8.55
N ILE A 77 11.39 -4.09 8.56
CA ILE A 77 11.87 -3.22 7.48
C ILE A 77 11.95 -4.01 6.17
N ALA A 78 12.58 -5.20 6.17
CA ALA A 78 12.68 -6.05 4.99
C ALA A 78 11.29 -6.42 4.42
N ARG A 79 10.32 -6.70 5.30
CA ARG A 79 8.93 -6.96 4.88
C ARG A 79 8.27 -5.75 4.21
N HIS A 80 8.74 -4.54 4.45
CA HIS A 80 8.27 -3.30 3.82
C HIS A 80 9.15 -2.85 2.64
N ASP A 81 9.77 -3.82 1.94
CA ASP A 81 10.49 -3.60 0.69
C ASP A 81 9.74 -2.66 -0.28
N PRO A 82 10.39 -1.64 -0.86
CA PRO A 82 9.74 -0.72 -1.79
C PRO A 82 9.10 -1.40 -3.01
N ALA A 83 9.63 -2.52 -3.51
CA ALA A 83 9.00 -3.33 -4.55
C ALA A 83 7.64 -3.87 -4.11
N ARG A 84 7.51 -4.31 -2.85
CA ARG A 84 6.22 -4.70 -2.28
C ARG A 84 5.28 -3.50 -2.22
N VAL A 85 5.76 -2.33 -1.76
CA VAL A 85 4.95 -1.10 -1.69
C VAL A 85 4.38 -0.75 -3.08
N LEU A 86 5.18 -0.86 -4.14
CA LEU A 86 4.71 -0.62 -5.51
C LEU A 86 3.59 -1.57 -5.94
N VAL A 87 3.68 -2.86 -5.57
CA VAL A 87 2.62 -3.85 -5.85
C VAL A 87 1.36 -3.53 -5.03
N GLU A 88 1.50 -3.09 -3.78
CA GLU A 88 0.37 -2.67 -2.96
C GLU A 88 -0.31 -1.41 -3.47
N VAL A 89 0.45 -0.42 -3.95
CA VAL A 89 -0.09 0.79 -4.58
C VAL A 89 -0.92 0.42 -5.80
N GLU A 90 -0.39 -0.42 -6.68
CA GLU A 90 -1.11 -0.89 -7.86
C GLU A 90 -2.40 -1.64 -7.49
N ALA A 91 -2.34 -2.52 -6.48
CA ALA A 91 -3.53 -3.22 -5.99
C ALA A 91 -4.60 -2.24 -5.47
N LYS A 92 -4.20 -1.23 -4.68
CA LYS A 92 -5.12 -0.21 -4.16
C LYS A 92 -5.72 0.64 -5.28
N ARG A 93 -4.95 1.01 -6.31
CA ARG A 93 -5.48 1.72 -7.49
C ARG A 93 -6.55 0.91 -8.21
N ARG A 94 -6.35 -0.39 -8.41
CA ARG A 94 -7.39 -1.26 -8.99
C ARG A 94 -8.64 -1.30 -8.14
N ILE A 95 -8.51 -1.34 -6.81
CA ILE A 95 -9.69 -1.23 -5.92
C ILE A 95 -10.41 0.11 -6.14
N LEU A 96 -9.69 1.23 -6.30
CA LEU A 96 -10.33 2.53 -6.63
C LEU A 96 -11.04 2.49 -7.99
N ASP A 97 -10.44 1.84 -8.98
CA ASP A 97 -11.00 1.75 -10.34
C ASP A 97 -12.26 0.86 -10.38
N GLU A 98 -12.36 -0.17 -9.53
CA GLU A 98 -13.56 -0.99 -9.35
C GLU A 98 -14.66 -0.24 -8.56
N HIS A 99 -14.27 0.48 -7.50
CA HIS A 99 -15.20 1.21 -6.64
C HIS A 99 -15.43 2.64 -7.13
N GLN A 100 -16.26 2.79 -8.17
CA GLN A 100 -16.65 4.10 -8.72
C GLN A 100 -18.01 4.60 -8.22
N GLU A 101 -18.23 5.91 -8.31
CA GLU A 101 -19.54 6.53 -8.10
C GLU A 101 -20.47 6.19 -9.27
N GLY A 102 -21.41 5.28 -9.03
CA GLY A 102 -22.51 5.01 -9.96
C GLY A 102 -23.73 5.88 -9.65
N THR A 103 -24.72 5.85 -10.55
CA THR A 103 -25.99 6.62 -10.45
C THR A 103 -26.71 6.45 -9.11
N LEU A 104 -26.52 5.32 -8.44
CA LEU A 104 -27.19 4.97 -7.18
C LEU A 104 -26.20 4.75 -6.02
N GLY A 105 -24.90 5.01 -6.20
CA GLY A 105 -23.85 4.69 -5.24
C GLY A 105 -22.82 3.71 -5.78
N CYS A 106 -22.13 2.98 -4.91
CA CYS A 106 -21.10 2.03 -5.33
C CYS A 106 -21.69 0.65 -5.64
N ALA A 107 -21.70 0.29 -6.93
CA ALA A 107 -22.22 -0.99 -7.43
C ALA A 107 -21.48 -2.21 -6.85
N VAL A 108 -20.16 -2.12 -6.70
CA VAL A 108 -19.33 -3.23 -6.18
C VAL A 108 -19.60 -3.55 -4.72
N CYS A 109 -20.08 -2.57 -3.94
CA CYS A 109 -20.43 -2.78 -2.54
C CYS A 109 -21.88 -3.22 -2.33
N ALA A 110 -22.71 -3.28 -3.38
CA ALA A 110 -24.10 -3.69 -3.26
C ALA A 110 -24.18 -5.19 -2.91
N ALA A 111 -24.98 -5.53 -1.91
CA ALA A 111 -25.29 -6.91 -1.54
C ALA A 111 -26.63 -7.34 -2.17
N PRO A 112 -26.93 -8.65 -2.30
CA PRO A 112 -28.20 -9.11 -2.86
C PRO A 112 -29.46 -8.52 -2.19
N GLU A 113 -29.39 -8.23 -0.89
CA GLU A 113 -30.43 -7.54 -0.13
C GLU A 113 -30.59 -6.05 -0.49
N ASP A 114 -29.63 -5.49 -1.22
CA ASP A 114 -29.65 -4.13 -1.76
C ASP A 114 -30.27 -4.09 -3.18
N PHE A 115 -30.98 -5.14 -3.62
CA PHE A 115 -31.71 -5.17 -4.90
C PHE A 115 -33.21 -5.28 -4.65
N ASP A 116 -34.01 -4.53 -5.42
CA ASP A 116 -35.45 -4.59 -5.43
C ASP A 116 -35.85 -5.58 -6.52
N GLU A 117 -36.93 -6.32 -6.34
CA GLU A 117 -37.51 -7.14 -7.42
C GLU A 117 -38.37 -6.25 -8.33
N ASP A 118 -38.14 -6.31 -9.64
CA ASP A 118 -39.05 -5.70 -10.62
C ASP A 118 -40.41 -6.44 -10.66
N SER A 119 -41.36 -5.96 -11.46
CA SER A 119 -42.67 -6.61 -11.62
C SER A 119 -42.61 -8.04 -12.17
N GLU A 120 -41.47 -8.44 -12.73
CA GLU A 120 -41.22 -9.78 -13.29
C GLU A 120 -40.42 -10.67 -12.32
N GLY A 121 -40.06 -10.17 -11.13
CA GLY A 121 -39.27 -10.89 -10.13
C GLY A 121 -37.77 -10.95 -10.46
N ASN A 122 -37.28 -10.15 -11.40
CA ASN A 122 -35.84 -10.03 -11.65
C ASN A 122 -35.24 -9.02 -10.67
N ALA A 123 -33.97 -9.22 -10.29
CA ALA A 123 -33.22 -8.25 -9.51
C ALA A 123 -33.01 -6.97 -10.35
N GLU A 124 -33.73 -5.91 -10.00
CA GLU A 124 -33.49 -4.57 -10.51
C GLU A 124 -32.50 -3.85 -9.58
N TRP A 125 -31.59 -3.06 -10.16
CA TRP A 125 -30.69 -2.21 -9.38
C TRP A 125 -31.52 -1.29 -8.49
N SER A 126 -31.59 -1.61 -7.20
CA SER A 126 -32.30 -0.74 -6.27
C SER A 126 -31.46 0.47 -5.91
N ARG A 127 -32.11 1.45 -5.30
CA ARG A 127 -31.46 2.62 -4.67
C ARG A 127 -30.52 2.27 -3.50
N ALA A 128 -30.28 0.99 -3.21
CA ALA A 128 -29.48 0.52 -2.06
C ALA A 128 -28.01 0.20 -2.38
N ALA A 129 -27.50 0.51 -3.59
CA ALA A 129 -26.04 0.58 -3.78
C ALA A 129 -25.44 1.41 -2.63
N LYS A 130 -24.43 0.85 -1.95
CA LYS A 130 -23.94 1.44 -0.69
C LYS A 130 -23.59 2.91 -0.93
N TRP A 131 -24.03 3.75 0.01
CA TRP A 131 -23.85 5.20 -0.08
C TRP A 131 -22.41 5.53 -0.38
N TRP A 132 -22.24 6.42 -1.34
CA TRP A 132 -20.95 6.93 -1.75
C TRP A 132 -20.49 8.07 -0.82
N PRO A 133 -19.19 8.16 -0.44
CA PRO A 133 -18.14 7.17 -0.67
C PRO A 133 -18.38 5.87 0.08
N CYS A 134 -18.13 4.74 -0.59
CA CYS A 134 -18.45 3.44 0.00
C CYS A 134 -17.52 3.07 1.17
N PRO A 135 -17.94 2.13 2.04
CA PRO A 135 -17.12 1.70 3.19
C PRO A 135 -15.72 1.23 2.82
N THR A 136 -15.55 0.56 1.67
CA THR A 136 -14.24 0.12 1.18
C THR A 136 -13.28 1.28 0.98
N LEU A 137 -13.73 2.38 0.36
CA LEU A 137 -12.89 3.56 0.15
C LEU A 137 -12.55 4.26 1.46
N ARG A 138 -13.50 4.34 2.41
CA ARG A 138 -13.24 4.85 3.76
C ARG A 138 -12.19 4.03 4.50
N LEU A 139 -12.23 2.70 4.38
CA LEU A 139 -11.23 1.80 4.96
C LEU A 139 -9.84 1.97 4.32
N LEU A 140 -9.78 2.19 3.01
CA LEU A 140 -8.52 2.49 2.31
C LEU A 140 -7.90 3.81 2.76
N ALA A 141 -8.69 4.73 3.32
CA ALA A 141 -8.21 6.02 3.81
C ALA A 141 -7.58 5.96 5.21
N LEU A 142 -7.85 4.90 5.99
CA LEU A 142 -7.38 4.75 7.37
C LEU A 142 -5.85 4.89 7.56
N PRO A 143 -4.98 4.36 6.68
CA PRO A 143 -3.54 4.57 6.81
C PRO A 143 -3.12 6.04 6.79
N TYR A 144 -3.96 6.89 6.18
CA TYR A 144 -3.72 8.32 6.01
C TYR A 144 -4.48 9.18 7.03
N ALA A 145 -5.06 8.61 8.09
CA ALA A 145 -5.88 9.33 9.07
C ALA A 145 -5.13 10.48 9.79
N TYR A 146 -3.80 10.44 9.84
CA TYR A 146 -2.96 11.49 10.41
C TYR A 146 -2.49 12.53 9.38
N HIS A 147 -2.88 12.38 8.11
CA HIS A 147 -2.51 13.31 7.07
C HIS A 147 -3.26 14.65 7.25
N PRO A 148 -2.61 15.83 7.11
CA PRO A 148 -3.27 17.12 7.35
C PRO A 148 -4.49 17.39 6.47
N GLU A 149 -4.51 16.84 5.26
CA GLU A 149 -5.63 16.94 4.32
C GLU A 149 -6.71 15.86 4.52
N TYR A 150 -6.49 14.91 5.44
CA TYR A 150 -7.49 13.92 5.81
C TYR A 150 -8.68 14.60 6.48
N ARG A 151 -9.90 14.23 6.08
CA ARG A 151 -11.14 14.74 6.69
C ARG A 151 -11.77 13.67 7.58
N GLU A 152 -12.14 14.06 8.80
CA GLU A 152 -12.79 13.13 9.75
C GLU A 152 -14.09 12.53 9.22
N GLU A 153 -14.79 13.20 8.30
CA GLU A 153 -15.98 12.67 7.60
C GLU A 153 -15.71 11.40 6.76
N TRP A 154 -14.44 11.12 6.46
CA TRP A 154 -14.01 9.91 5.73
C TRP A 154 -13.77 8.72 6.66
N ARG A 155 -13.72 8.92 7.98
CA ARG A 155 -13.52 7.84 8.94
C ARG A 155 -14.76 6.91 8.91
N PRO A 156 -14.59 5.57 8.85
CA PRO A 156 -15.69 4.61 8.91
C PRO A 156 -16.54 4.71 10.19
#